data_AF-A0A183CHX8-F1
#
_entry.id   AF-A0A183CHX8-F1
#
_cell.length_a   1.000
_cell.length_b   1.000
_cell.length_c   1.000
_cell.angle_alpha   90.00
_cell.angle_beta   90.00
_cell.angle_gamma   90.00
#
_symmetry.space_group_name_H-M   'P 1'
#
loop_
_entity.id
_entity.type
_entity.pdbx_description
1 polymer ?
#
loop_
_entity_poly.entity_id
_entity_poly.type
_entity_poly.pdbx_seq_one_letter_code
_entity_poly.pdbx_strand_id
1 'polypeptide(L)'
;MERLKFNIPELPHNLNTLLDLTEEEIFKTDREVRHLKDQNEALKNEEQRISEDIAENRDELLRLEEVEQLVGRFSSFADGSSLDECKKLFLKLLEEYEAEYKMYGLDALAIPIVLPKIKRYFLEWDPLNPEQIFYGYSMMSGWKELLGDAKGAALFKHFDNNSSTLPAFDYCIWHGWMPNIRKAALEWSPRSNGPVMISLVQKWTQIIPGWILENLLEQVLIPRIREQIDLWDPTTDTVPIESWLLPWHSEMGDRLLPAYASVRQKLAKGLRNWYPGDRSAIECIRPWKDVFSAGILQAFIGMHILPKLEKALQSVDLSSTDHFDRFEIFDWLDFIGGEPIGKVLANSFFPRYYDYLRVQLGSPMLLMQELERIKKDYMNWKNIFPQEILSQQVIMAELKRALVLIGQAQARLTGASIPGMHLRQPVHPPSRLPPPHFSVPPINAPFVQLPPTNFKQLVESTAVTNGIQFFPQRSKFQDGKQVYMFGIHSIYIDGTMLFQYNPPKRQWLPVSLNQLIEMSKG
;
A
#
# COMPACT_ATOMS: atom_id res chain seq x y z
N MET A 1 -5.90 -119.55 61.81
CA MET A 1 -6.82 -118.43 62.07
C MET A 1 -7.00 -117.66 60.77
N GLU A 2 -8.21 -117.17 60.57
CA GLU A 2 -8.92 -116.78 59.34
C GLU A 2 -8.21 -115.90 58.28
N ARG A 3 -8.69 -116.08 57.03
CA ARG A 3 -8.44 -115.39 55.74
C ARG A 3 -7.35 -116.01 54.85
N LEU A 4 -7.75 -116.65 53.74
CA LEU A 4 -7.03 -116.81 52.46
C LEU A 4 -7.76 -117.80 51.50
N LYS A 5 -9.01 -117.50 51.09
CA LYS A 5 -9.71 -118.29 50.05
C LYS A 5 -10.46 -117.44 49.02
N PHE A 6 -9.99 -116.23 48.77
CA PHE A 6 -10.33 -115.44 47.58
C PHE A 6 -9.20 -114.43 47.40
N ASN A 7 -8.09 -114.88 46.82
CA ASN A 7 -7.00 -114.00 46.41
C ASN A 7 -6.83 -114.22 44.91
N ILE A 8 -7.68 -113.57 44.13
CA ILE A 8 -7.61 -113.53 42.67
C ILE A 8 -7.13 -112.12 42.33
N PRO A 9 -5.81 -111.86 42.25
CA PRO A 9 -5.27 -110.52 42.01
C PRO A 9 -5.69 -109.94 40.65
N GLU A 10 -6.05 -110.80 39.70
CA GLU A 10 -6.57 -110.42 38.38
C GLU A 10 -7.95 -109.75 38.43
N LEU A 11 -8.79 -110.05 39.43
CA LEU A 11 -10.12 -109.43 39.58
C LEU A 11 -10.05 -107.96 40.05
N PRO A 12 -9.33 -107.59 41.14
CA PRO A 12 -9.12 -106.20 41.50
C PRO A 12 -8.27 -105.46 40.47
N HIS A 13 -7.35 -106.14 39.75
CA HIS A 13 -6.66 -105.52 38.62
C HIS A 13 -7.62 -105.18 37.47
N ASN A 14 -8.45 -106.12 37.01
CA ASN A 14 -9.45 -105.87 35.97
C ASN A 14 -10.49 -104.82 36.39
N LEU A 15 -10.93 -104.84 37.66
CA LEU A 15 -11.80 -103.82 38.21
C LEU A 15 -11.12 -102.45 38.22
N ASN A 16 -9.86 -102.35 38.66
CA ASN A 16 -9.10 -101.10 38.62
C ASN A 16 -8.88 -100.61 37.18
N THR A 17 -8.55 -101.49 36.24
CA THR A 17 -8.42 -101.12 34.82
C THR A 17 -9.73 -100.63 34.23
N LEU A 18 -10.85 -101.27 34.54
CA LEU A 18 -12.18 -100.77 34.14
C LEU A 18 -12.49 -99.44 34.82
N LEU A 19 -12.10 -99.26 36.08
CA LEU A 19 -12.28 -98.03 36.81
C LEU A 19 -11.46 -96.90 36.18
N ASP A 20 -10.18 -97.13 35.89
CA ASP A 20 -9.27 -96.21 35.22
C ASP A 20 -9.78 -95.84 33.82
N LEU A 21 -10.27 -96.81 33.03
CA LEU A 21 -10.87 -96.56 31.72
C LEU A 21 -12.15 -95.73 31.81
N THR A 22 -13.04 -96.05 32.77
CA THR A 22 -14.25 -95.24 32.99
C THR A 22 -13.93 -93.85 33.52
N GLU A 23 -12.89 -93.71 34.34
CA GLU A 23 -12.42 -92.43 34.88
C GLU A 23 -11.80 -91.57 33.76
N GLU A 24 -11.01 -92.17 32.86
CA GLU A 24 -10.48 -91.51 31.68
C GLU A 24 -11.59 -91.09 30.69
N GLU A 25 -12.60 -91.93 30.48
CA GLU A 25 -13.79 -91.57 29.70
C GLU A 25 -14.55 -90.41 30.34
N ILE A 26 -14.77 -90.43 31.66
CA ILE A 26 -15.41 -89.33 32.41
C ILE A 26 -14.62 -88.03 32.22
N PHE A 27 -13.29 -88.06 32.35
CA PHE A 27 -12.45 -86.88 32.14
C PHE A 27 -12.50 -86.38 30.70
N LYS A 28 -12.53 -87.28 29.73
CA LYS A 28 -12.62 -86.92 28.31
C LYS A 28 -13.98 -86.26 28.01
N THR A 29 -15.07 -86.85 28.48
CA THR A 29 -16.41 -86.28 28.33
C THR A 29 -16.54 -84.94 29.05
N ASP A 30 -16.00 -84.78 30.27
CA ASP A 30 -16.01 -83.49 30.98
C ASP A 30 -15.21 -82.41 30.23
N ARG A 31 -14.05 -82.76 29.66
CA ARG A 31 -13.28 -81.84 28.79
C ARG A 31 -14.04 -81.45 27.53
N GLU A 32 -14.69 -82.41 26.87
CA GLU A 32 -15.52 -82.16 25.69
C GLU A 32 -16.71 -81.26 26.06
N VAL A 33 -17.39 -81.50 27.18
CA VAL A 33 -18.48 -80.66 27.68
C VAL A 33 -18.00 -79.23 27.97
N ARG A 34 -16.85 -79.05 28.63
CA ARG A 34 -16.29 -77.72 28.89
C ARG A 34 -15.93 -77.00 27.59
N HIS A 35 -15.24 -77.67 26.68
CA HIS A 35 -14.88 -77.09 25.39
C HIS A 35 -16.12 -76.68 24.58
N LEU A 36 -17.14 -77.54 24.51
CA LEU A 36 -18.40 -77.22 23.85
C LEU A 36 -19.12 -76.07 24.54
N LYS A 37 -19.05 -75.98 25.87
CA LYS A 37 -19.63 -74.87 26.64
C LYS A 37 -18.93 -73.53 26.33
N ASP A 38 -17.60 -73.52 26.33
CA ASP A 38 -16.81 -72.33 25.98
C ASP A 38 -17.06 -71.89 24.53
N GLN A 39 -17.16 -72.86 23.59
CA GLN A 39 -17.55 -72.58 22.21
C GLN A 39 -18.97 -72.01 22.10
N ASN A 40 -19.92 -72.55 22.86
CA ASN A 40 -21.29 -72.03 22.87
C ASN A 40 -21.34 -70.60 23.42
N GLU A 41 -20.56 -70.30 24.47
CA GLU A 41 -20.46 -68.97 25.03
C GLU A 41 -19.81 -67.97 24.06
N ALA A 42 -18.75 -68.38 23.37
CA ALA A 42 -18.11 -67.59 22.32
C ALA A 42 -19.07 -67.30 21.14
N LEU A 43 -19.77 -68.33 20.65
CA LEU A 43 -20.75 -68.18 19.57
C LEU A 43 -21.93 -67.29 19.98
N LYS A 44 -22.38 -67.38 21.23
CA LYS A 44 -23.46 -66.53 21.75
C LYS A 44 -23.04 -65.05 21.83
N ASN A 45 -21.80 -64.78 22.25
CA ASN A 45 -21.26 -63.42 22.26
C ASN A 45 -21.09 -62.87 20.83
N GLU A 46 -20.70 -63.72 19.87
CA GLU A 46 -20.59 -63.34 18.47
C GLU A 46 -21.97 -63.10 17.83
N GLU A 47 -22.97 -63.94 18.12
CA GLU A 47 -24.36 -63.72 17.72
C GLU A 47 -24.89 -62.39 18.26
N GLN A 48 -24.62 -62.08 19.53
CA GLN A 48 -25.01 -60.81 20.13
C GLN A 48 -24.34 -59.63 19.41
N ARG A 49 -23.02 -59.66 19.22
CA ARG A 49 -22.29 -58.60 18.51
C ARG A 49 -22.85 -58.37 17.10
N ILE A 50 -23.05 -59.45 16.34
CA ILE A 50 -23.60 -59.36 14.98
C ILE A 50 -25.03 -58.80 15.01
N SER A 51 -25.83 -59.15 16.02
CA SER A 51 -27.20 -58.62 16.15
C SER A 51 -27.22 -57.12 16.44
N GLU A 52 -26.26 -56.61 17.21
CA GLU A 52 -26.05 -55.19 17.48
C GLU A 52 -25.61 -54.46 16.20
N ASP A 53 -24.60 -54.99 15.48
CA ASP A 53 -24.15 -54.44 14.20
C ASP A 53 -25.29 -54.39 13.15
N ILE A 54 -26.15 -55.42 13.10
CA ILE A 54 -27.30 -55.44 12.18
C ILE A 54 -28.33 -54.37 12.55
N ALA A 55 -28.54 -54.12 13.85
CA ALA A 55 -29.47 -53.08 14.30
C ALA A 55 -28.94 -51.68 13.92
N GLU A 56 -27.67 -51.39 14.18
CA GLU A 56 -27.04 -50.12 13.83
C GLU A 56 -27.08 -49.86 12.30
N ASN A 57 -26.73 -50.88 11.49
CA ASN A 57 -26.79 -50.76 10.03
C ASN A 57 -28.22 -50.56 9.51
N ARG A 58 -29.25 -51.11 10.18
CA ARG A 58 -30.65 -50.87 9.80
C ARG A 58 -31.07 -49.44 10.07
N ASP A 59 -30.66 -48.86 11.20
CA ASP A 59 -30.96 -47.47 11.52
C ASP A 59 -30.24 -46.52 10.55
N GLU A 60 -28.99 -46.81 10.16
CA GLU A 60 -28.27 -46.05 9.13
C GLU A 60 -28.95 -46.15 7.76
N LEU A 61 -29.39 -47.34 7.34
CA LEU A 61 -30.13 -47.53 6.09
C LEU A 61 -31.43 -46.74 6.05
N LEU A 62 -32.22 -46.76 7.12
CA LEU A 62 -33.46 -45.97 7.21
C LEU A 62 -33.18 -44.47 7.09
N ARG A 63 -32.12 -43.99 7.76
CA ARG A 63 -31.72 -42.59 7.69
C ARG A 63 -31.28 -42.19 6.28
N LEU A 64 -30.53 -43.05 5.58
CA LEU A 64 -30.12 -42.82 4.20
C LEU A 64 -31.30 -42.86 3.22
N GLU A 65 -32.29 -43.75 3.41
CA GLU A 65 -33.52 -43.76 2.61
C GLU A 65 -34.34 -42.46 2.80
N GLU A 66 -34.41 -41.92 4.01
CA GLU A 66 -35.06 -40.63 4.28
C GLU A 66 -34.33 -39.48 3.57
N VAL A 67 -32.99 -39.46 3.61
CA VAL A 67 -32.18 -38.48 2.87
C VAL A 67 -32.37 -38.64 1.37
N GLU A 68 -32.38 -39.86 0.83
CA GLU A 68 -32.63 -40.12 -0.59
C GLU A 68 -34.01 -39.61 -1.02
N GLN A 69 -35.05 -39.84 -0.21
CA GLN A 69 -36.39 -39.30 -0.49
C GLN A 69 -36.40 -37.77 -0.47
N LEU A 70 -35.68 -37.14 0.47
CA LEU A 70 -35.54 -35.68 0.52
C LEU A 70 -34.78 -35.15 -0.71
N VAL A 71 -33.68 -35.79 -1.10
CA VAL A 71 -32.90 -35.47 -2.32
C VAL A 71 -33.77 -35.66 -3.57
N GLY A 72 -34.55 -36.73 -3.63
CA GLY A 72 -35.48 -37.03 -4.70
C GLY A 72 -36.55 -35.95 -4.88
N ARG A 73 -37.04 -35.33 -3.80
CA ARG A 73 -37.98 -34.21 -3.88
C ARG A 73 -37.39 -33.02 -4.64
N PHE A 74 -36.08 -32.77 -4.54
CA PHE A 74 -35.47 -31.67 -5.27
C PHE A 74 -35.53 -31.81 -6.79
N SER A 75 -35.55 -33.05 -7.32
CA SER A 75 -35.74 -33.31 -8.75
C SER A 75 -37.12 -32.84 -9.24
N SER A 76 -38.16 -33.01 -8.41
CA SER A 76 -39.52 -32.54 -8.71
C SER A 76 -39.64 -31.01 -8.60
N PHE A 77 -38.75 -30.39 -7.82
CA PHE A 77 -38.71 -28.94 -7.59
C PHE A 77 -37.94 -28.15 -8.66
N ALA A 78 -37.32 -28.82 -9.62
CA ALA A 78 -36.65 -28.16 -10.75
C ALA A 78 -37.61 -27.24 -11.54
N ASP A 79 -38.89 -27.62 -11.66
CA ASP A 79 -39.80 -27.01 -12.66
C ASP A 79 -40.87 -26.06 -12.11
N GLY A 80 -41.05 -25.90 -10.78
CA GLY A 80 -42.17 -25.08 -10.27
C GLY A 80 -42.07 -24.44 -8.88
N SER A 81 -41.14 -24.84 -8.01
CA SER A 81 -41.08 -24.28 -6.64
C SER A 81 -40.45 -22.90 -6.53
N SER A 82 -40.86 -22.18 -5.49
CA SER A 82 -40.23 -20.94 -5.05
C SER A 82 -38.83 -21.16 -4.46
N LEU A 83 -38.01 -20.11 -4.45
CA LEU A 83 -36.70 -20.12 -3.77
C LEU A 83 -36.83 -20.39 -2.27
N ASP A 84 -37.91 -19.92 -1.63
CA ASP A 84 -38.15 -20.11 -0.20
C ASP A 84 -38.50 -21.56 0.16
N GLU A 85 -39.22 -22.28 -0.70
CA GLU A 85 -39.46 -23.72 -0.53
C GLU A 85 -38.15 -24.51 -0.60
N CYS A 86 -37.27 -24.17 -1.55
CA CYS A 86 -35.95 -24.79 -1.65
C CYS A 86 -35.13 -24.52 -0.38
N LYS A 87 -35.16 -23.27 0.11
CA LYS A 87 -34.47 -22.85 1.34
C LYS A 87 -34.91 -23.70 2.55
N LYS A 88 -36.21 -23.95 2.71
CA LYS A 88 -36.75 -24.77 3.81
C LYS A 88 -36.27 -26.22 3.77
N LEU A 89 -36.11 -26.80 2.57
CA LEU A 89 -35.60 -28.16 2.44
C LEU A 89 -34.11 -28.26 2.76
N PHE A 90 -33.32 -27.27 2.34
CA PHE A 90 -31.91 -27.18 2.74
C PHE A 90 -31.74 -27.00 4.25
N LEU A 91 -32.58 -26.15 4.87
CA LEU A 91 -32.62 -26.02 6.34
C LEU A 91 -32.92 -27.36 7.02
N LYS A 92 -33.94 -28.08 6.55
CA LYS A 92 -34.29 -29.40 7.08
C LYS A 92 -33.12 -30.40 6.96
N LEU A 93 -32.45 -30.44 5.81
CA LEU A 93 -31.27 -31.29 5.61
C LEU A 93 -30.12 -30.91 6.56
N LEU A 94 -29.88 -29.62 6.77
CA LEU A 94 -28.79 -29.14 7.62
C LEU A 94 -29.08 -29.39 9.12
N GLU A 95 -30.34 -29.24 9.56
CA GLU A 95 -30.73 -29.41 10.97
C GLU A 95 -30.90 -30.88 11.37
N GLU A 96 -31.49 -31.72 10.50
CA GLU A 96 -31.81 -33.13 10.83
C GLU A 96 -30.75 -34.14 10.33
N TYR A 97 -29.99 -33.81 9.27
CA TYR A 97 -29.07 -34.72 8.56
C TYR A 97 -27.69 -34.09 8.28
N GLU A 98 -27.12 -33.37 9.26
CA GLU A 98 -25.85 -32.64 9.09
C GLU A 98 -24.68 -33.56 8.67
N ALA A 99 -24.62 -34.78 9.21
CA ALA A 99 -23.53 -35.72 8.94
C ALA A 99 -23.55 -36.17 7.48
N GLU A 100 -24.72 -36.55 6.98
CA GLU A 100 -24.96 -36.97 5.60
C GLU A 100 -24.77 -35.79 4.64
N TYR A 101 -25.27 -34.60 5.01
CA TYR A 101 -25.10 -33.38 4.23
C TYR A 101 -23.62 -33.07 3.94
N LYS A 102 -22.78 -33.16 4.97
CA LYS A 102 -21.32 -32.95 4.84
C LYS A 102 -20.61 -34.11 4.16
N MET A 103 -20.97 -35.35 4.49
CA MET A 103 -20.32 -36.55 3.95
C MET A 103 -20.54 -36.70 2.44
N TYR A 104 -21.75 -36.42 1.96
CA TYR A 104 -22.11 -36.54 0.55
C TYR A 104 -22.01 -35.23 -0.24
N GLY A 105 -21.73 -34.10 0.41
CA GLY A 105 -21.61 -32.82 -0.27
C GLY A 105 -22.91 -32.34 -0.91
N LEU A 106 -23.99 -32.46 -0.16
CA LEU A 106 -25.33 -32.11 -0.66
C LEU A 106 -25.48 -30.59 -0.90
N ASP A 107 -24.52 -29.78 -0.48
CA ASP A 107 -24.43 -28.35 -0.82
C ASP A 107 -24.34 -28.13 -2.33
N ALA A 108 -23.68 -29.03 -3.07
CA ALA A 108 -23.54 -28.94 -4.51
C ALA A 108 -24.88 -29.07 -5.26
N LEU A 109 -25.92 -29.65 -4.64
CA LEU A 109 -27.28 -29.68 -5.19
C LEU A 109 -27.84 -28.26 -5.42
N ALA A 110 -27.34 -27.25 -4.69
CA ALA A 110 -27.75 -25.87 -4.91
C ALA A 110 -27.47 -25.40 -6.35
N ILE A 111 -26.45 -25.95 -7.02
CA ILE A 111 -26.09 -25.54 -8.38
C ILE A 111 -27.20 -25.92 -9.39
N PRO A 112 -27.59 -27.20 -9.58
CA PRO A 112 -28.64 -27.54 -10.54
C PRO A 112 -30.03 -26.99 -10.16
N ILE A 113 -30.33 -26.79 -8.88
CA ILE A 113 -31.68 -26.44 -8.41
C ILE A 113 -31.86 -24.93 -8.21
N VAL A 114 -30.94 -24.31 -7.48
CA VAL A 114 -31.06 -22.93 -7.00
C VAL A 114 -30.51 -21.95 -8.04
N LEU A 115 -29.40 -22.26 -8.72
CA LEU A 115 -28.80 -21.35 -9.72
C LEU A 115 -29.77 -20.97 -10.86
N PRO A 116 -30.53 -21.88 -11.50
CA PRO A 116 -31.48 -21.48 -12.54
C PRO A 116 -32.56 -20.52 -12.03
N LYS A 117 -33.02 -20.72 -10.78
CA LYS A 117 -34.01 -19.86 -10.13
C LYS A 117 -33.42 -18.50 -9.77
N ILE A 118 -32.19 -18.46 -9.24
CA ILE A 118 -31.43 -17.21 -9.00
C ILE A 118 -31.26 -16.44 -10.31
N LYS A 119 -30.86 -17.11 -11.39
CA LYS A 119 -30.70 -16.49 -12.71
C LYS A 119 -32.00 -15.84 -13.17
N ARG A 120 -33.13 -16.56 -13.08
CA ARG A 120 -34.46 -16.01 -13.42
C ARG A 120 -34.84 -14.82 -12.54
N TYR A 121 -34.63 -14.92 -11.24
CA TYR A 121 -34.94 -13.85 -10.29
C TYR A 121 -34.17 -12.56 -10.63
N PHE A 122 -32.87 -12.66 -10.91
CA PHE A 122 -32.08 -11.47 -11.27
C PHE A 122 -32.30 -10.95 -12.70
N LEU A 123 -33.13 -11.57 -13.54
CA LEU A 123 -33.47 -11.00 -14.85
C LEU A 123 -34.28 -9.70 -14.74
N GLU A 124 -35.06 -9.55 -13.68
CA GLU A 124 -35.87 -8.35 -13.41
C GLU A 124 -35.08 -7.23 -12.73
N TRP A 125 -33.83 -7.52 -12.33
CA TRP A 125 -33.01 -6.61 -11.57
C TRP A 125 -32.23 -5.65 -12.48
N ASP A 126 -32.36 -4.36 -12.20
CA ASP A 126 -31.48 -3.32 -12.72
C ASP A 126 -30.55 -2.80 -11.59
N PRO A 127 -29.27 -3.19 -11.58
CA PRO A 127 -28.31 -2.74 -10.58
C PRO A 127 -28.05 -1.22 -10.59
N LEU A 128 -28.36 -0.51 -11.68
CA LEU A 128 -28.14 0.94 -11.79
C LEU A 128 -29.35 1.76 -11.31
N ASN A 129 -30.49 1.11 -11.02
CA ASN A 129 -31.66 1.78 -10.48
C ASN A 129 -31.50 2.01 -8.96
N PRO A 130 -31.50 3.27 -8.47
CA PRO A 130 -31.37 3.57 -7.04
C PRO A 130 -32.42 2.89 -6.15
N GLU A 131 -33.62 2.65 -6.66
CA GLU A 131 -34.69 1.99 -5.90
C GLU A 131 -34.45 0.48 -5.72
N GLN A 132 -33.61 -0.12 -6.57
CA GLN A 132 -33.34 -1.56 -6.60
C GLN A 132 -31.96 -1.94 -6.04
N ILE A 133 -31.26 -1.03 -5.35
CA ILE A 133 -29.93 -1.30 -4.76
C ILE A 133 -29.98 -2.51 -3.80
N PHE A 134 -31.09 -2.66 -3.07
CA PHE A 134 -31.28 -3.73 -2.08
C PHE A 134 -31.90 -5.01 -2.65
N TYR A 135 -32.23 -5.03 -3.95
CA TYR A 135 -32.91 -6.15 -4.58
C TYR A 135 -32.08 -7.43 -4.45
N GLY A 136 -32.71 -8.51 -3.99
CA GLY A 136 -32.05 -9.81 -3.81
C GLY A 136 -31.03 -9.91 -2.66
N TYR A 137 -30.69 -8.82 -1.96
CA TYR A 137 -29.69 -8.86 -0.87
C TYR A 137 -30.14 -9.78 0.28
N SER A 138 -31.36 -9.62 0.77
CA SER A 138 -31.90 -10.44 1.87
C SER A 138 -31.99 -11.92 1.50
N MET A 139 -32.41 -12.20 0.27
CA MET A 139 -32.50 -13.55 -0.28
C MET A 139 -31.10 -14.20 -0.34
N MET A 140 -30.11 -13.52 -0.95
CA MET A 140 -28.74 -14.04 -1.03
C MET A 140 -28.05 -14.13 0.32
N SER A 141 -28.34 -13.23 1.27
CA SER A 141 -27.83 -13.33 2.65
C SER A 141 -28.30 -14.62 3.31
N GLY A 142 -29.58 -14.96 3.14
CA GLY A 142 -30.13 -16.22 3.65
C GLY A 142 -29.51 -17.45 3.00
N TRP A 143 -29.11 -17.38 1.73
CA TRP A 143 -28.36 -18.47 1.07
C TRP A 143 -26.89 -18.52 1.50
N LYS A 144 -26.27 -17.38 1.84
CA LYS A 144 -24.92 -17.32 2.38
C LYS A 144 -24.82 -18.03 3.73
N GLU A 145 -25.80 -17.81 4.61
CA GLU A 145 -25.86 -18.50 5.91
C GLU A 145 -25.97 -20.03 5.75
N LEU A 146 -26.67 -20.50 4.71
CA LEU A 146 -26.89 -21.93 4.48
C LEU A 146 -25.75 -22.62 3.74
N LEU A 147 -25.16 -21.97 2.74
CA LEU A 147 -24.20 -22.58 1.82
C LEU A 147 -22.77 -22.06 2.03
N GLY A 148 -22.57 -21.04 2.85
CA GLY A 148 -21.28 -20.36 3.02
C GLY A 148 -20.31 -21.07 3.97
N ASP A 149 -20.80 -21.85 4.93
CA ASP A 149 -19.96 -22.59 5.89
C ASP A 149 -19.72 -24.04 5.46
N ALA A 150 -20.44 -24.50 4.43
CA ALA A 150 -20.19 -25.77 3.78
C ALA A 150 -18.83 -25.68 3.07
N LYS A 151 -17.82 -26.33 3.63
CA LYS A 151 -16.62 -26.75 2.88
C LYS A 151 -17.08 -27.81 1.88
N GLY A 152 -17.73 -27.34 0.82
CA GLY A 152 -18.48 -28.14 -0.12
C GLY A 152 -17.65 -29.26 -0.71
N ALA A 153 -18.28 -30.42 -0.91
CA ALA A 153 -17.64 -31.51 -1.60
C ALA A 153 -17.21 -31.06 -3.01
N ALA A 154 -16.00 -31.48 -3.34
CA ALA A 154 -15.26 -31.14 -4.53
C ALA A 154 -16.01 -31.48 -5.82
N LEU A 155 -16.60 -30.50 -6.51
CA LEU A 155 -17.08 -30.72 -7.88
C LEU A 155 -16.53 -29.77 -8.94
N PHE A 156 -16.11 -28.53 -8.59
CA PHE A 156 -15.68 -27.57 -9.62
C PHE A 156 -14.36 -26.87 -9.25
N LYS A 157 -13.35 -27.03 -10.11
CA LYS A 157 -12.01 -26.45 -9.98
C LYS A 157 -12.03 -24.94 -10.26
N HIS A 158 -11.26 -24.18 -9.49
CA HIS A 158 -10.91 -22.79 -9.77
C HIS A 158 -10.30 -22.62 -11.18
N PHE A 159 -10.46 -21.42 -11.76
CA PHE A 159 -9.75 -20.99 -12.98
C PHE A 159 -8.23 -20.84 -12.79
N ASP A 160 -7.74 -20.88 -11.54
CA ASP A 160 -6.32 -20.85 -11.20
C ASP A 160 -5.83 -22.23 -10.78
N ASN A 161 -4.64 -22.59 -11.28
CA ASN A 161 -4.01 -23.91 -11.28
C ASN A 161 -3.73 -24.59 -9.91
N ASN A 162 -4.32 -24.13 -8.81
CA ASN A 162 -4.15 -24.71 -7.48
C ASN A 162 -5.48 -25.15 -6.88
N SER A 163 -5.86 -26.41 -7.14
CA SER A 163 -6.68 -27.34 -6.32
C SER A 163 -7.65 -26.83 -5.23
N SER A 164 -8.27 -25.66 -5.35
CA SER A 164 -9.35 -25.20 -4.47
C SER A 164 -10.68 -25.37 -5.20
N THR A 165 -11.57 -26.10 -4.56
CA THR A 165 -12.95 -26.32 -5.02
C THR A 165 -13.79 -25.11 -4.65
N LEU A 166 -14.58 -24.62 -5.60
CA LEU A 166 -15.45 -23.46 -5.36
C LEU A 166 -16.67 -23.89 -4.52
N PRO A 167 -16.96 -23.21 -3.40
CA PRO A 167 -18.20 -23.42 -2.65
C PRO A 167 -19.43 -23.23 -3.52
N ALA A 168 -20.52 -23.96 -3.22
CA ALA A 168 -21.76 -23.86 -3.97
C ALA A 168 -22.32 -22.42 -3.99
N PHE A 169 -22.20 -21.68 -2.87
CA PHE A 169 -22.61 -20.27 -2.77
C PHE A 169 -21.83 -19.38 -3.74
N ASP A 170 -20.51 -19.51 -3.77
CA ASP A 170 -19.61 -18.75 -4.65
C ASP A 170 -19.98 -18.97 -6.12
N TYR A 171 -20.26 -20.22 -6.49
CA TYR A 171 -20.71 -20.58 -7.83
C TYR A 171 -22.06 -19.91 -8.18
N CYS A 172 -23.00 -19.91 -7.23
CA CYS A 172 -24.30 -19.23 -7.40
C CYS A 172 -24.15 -17.72 -7.60
N ILE A 173 -23.29 -17.05 -6.83
CA ILE A 173 -23.00 -15.61 -7.00
C ILE A 173 -22.32 -15.35 -8.35
N TRP A 174 -21.29 -16.14 -8.68
CA TRP A 174 -20.54 -15.96 -9.92
C TRP A 174 -21.38 -16.16 -11.18
N HIS A 175 -22.30 -17.12 -11.20
CA HIS A 175 -23.11 -17.41 -12.38
C HIS A 175 -24.50 -16.78 -12.37
N GLY A 176 -25.01 -16.35 -11.21
CA GLY A 176 -26.33 -15.75 -11.07
C GLY A 176 -26.31 -14.23 -10.93
N TRP A 177 -25.40 -13.70 -10.10
CA TRP A 177 -25.33 -12.27 -9.77
C TRP A 177 -24.35 -11.51 -10.67
N MET A 178 -23.12 -12.03 -10.84
CA MET A 178 -22.06 -11.35 -11.58
C MET A 178 -22.40 -11.00 -13.05
N PRO A 179 -23.15 -11.81 -13.82
CA PRO A 179 -23.51 -11.44 -15.20
C PRO A 179 -24.34 -10.16 -15.28
N ASN A 180 -25.25 -9.94 -14.33
CA ASN A 180 -26.09 -8.74 -14.29
C ASN A 180 -25.26 -7.50 -13.92
N ILE A 181 -24.33 -7.64 -12.99
CA ILE A 181 -23.37 -6.57 -12.65
C ILE A 181 -22.47 -6.24 -13.84
N ARG A 182 -21.95 -7.24 -14.56
CA ARG A 182 -21.14 -7.00 -15.77
C ARG A 182 -21.93 -6.28 -16.83
N LYS A 183 -23.18 -6.67 -17.07
CA LYS A 183 -24.08 -5.97 -17.99
C LYS A 183 -24.29 -4.51 -17.56
N ALA A 184 -24.62 -4.29 -16.29
CA ALA A 184 -24.79 -2.94 -15.73
C ALA A 184 -23.49 -2.11 -15.85
N ALA A 185 -22.32 -2.70 -15.61
CA ALA A 185 -21.04 -2.01 -15.71
C ALA A 185 -20.69 -1.53 -17.13
N LEU A 186 -21.22 -2.20 -18.18
CA LEU A 186 -21.04 -1.78 -19.57
C LEU A 186 -21.85 -0.52 -19.90
N GLU A 187 -23.01 -0.34 -19.28
CA GLU A 187 -23.86 0.85 -19.44
C GLU A 187 -23.48 1.95 -18.45
N TRP A 188 -22.87 1.57 -17.33
CA TRP A 188 -22.43 2.47 -16.28
C TRP A 188 -21.28 3.37 -16.72
N SER A 189 -21.32 4.61 -16.20
CA SER A 189 -20.20 5.54 -16.23
C SER A 189 -19.97 6.14 -14.83
N PRO A 190 -18.71 6.27 -14.38
CA PRO A 190 -18.36 6.99 -13.16
C PRO A 190 -18.92 8.41 -13.09
N ARG A 191 -19.01 9.11 -14.24
CA ARG A 191 -19.43 10.52 -14.33
C ARG A 191 -20.91 10.73 -14.02
N SER A 192 -21.77 9.80 -14.45
CA SER A 192 -23.23 9.94 -14.31
C SER A 192 -23.78 9.23 -13.08
N ASN A 193 -23.44 7.95 -12.92
CA ASN A 193 -24.06 7.05 -11.93
C ASN A 193 -23.01 6.48 -10.96
N GLY A 194 -21.94 7.24 -10.66
CA GLY A 194 -20.90 6.85 -9.71
C GLY A 194 -21.44 6.48 -8.32
N PRO A 195 -22.23 7.34 -7.66
CA PRO A 195 -22.71 7.09 -6.29
C PRO A 195 -23.59 5.83 -6.14
N VAL A 196 -24.38 5.51 -7.17
CA VAL A 196 -25.25 4.32 -7.17
C VAL A 196 -24.39 3.04 -7.18
N MET A 197 -23.40 2.96 -8.07
CA MET A 197 -22.51 1.80 -8.13
C MET A 197 -21.65 1.67 -6.86
N ILE A 198 -21.19 2.77 -6.27
CA ILE A 198 -20.49 2.74 -4.97
C ILE A 198 -21.39 2.15 -3.89
N SER A 199 -22.62 2.64 -3.77
CA SER A 199 -23.59 2.16 -2.77
C SER A 199 -23.90 0.67 -2.96
N LEU A 200 -24.00 0.22 -4.21
CA LEU A 200 -24.17 -1.18 -4.56
C LEU A 200 -22.97 -2.02 -4.11
N VAL A 201 -21.75 -1.63 -4.45
CA VAL A 201 -20.52 -2.33 -4.04
C VAL A 201 -20.41 -2.39 -2.53
N GLN A 202 -20.58 -1.26 -1.82
CA GLN A 202 -20.52 -1.19 -0.36
C GLN A 202 -21.52 -2.14 0.30
N LYS A 203 -22.75 -2.20 -0.24
CA LYS A 203 -23.77 -3.10 0.31
C LYS A 203 -23.42 -4.56 0.08
N TRP A 204 -23.06 -4.93 -1.16
CA TRP A 204 -22.81 -6.32 -1.53
C TRP A 204 -21.48 -6.87 -1.01
N THR A 205 -20.52 -6.02 -0.63
CA THR A 205 -19.22 -6.40 -0.05
C THR A 205 -19.35 -7.33 1.16
N GLN A 206 -20.41 -7.22 1.95
CA GLN A 206 -20.63 -8.08 3.12
C GLN A 206 -21.07 -9.50 2.77
N ILE A 207 -21.66 -9.71 1.59
CA ILE A 207 -22.19 -11.01 1.15
C ILE A 207 -21.21 -11.69 0.19
N ILE A 208 -20.68 -10.96 -0.80
CA ILE A 208 -19.91 -11.58 -1.87
C ILE A 208 -18.55 -12.11 -1.37
N PRO A 209 -18.06 -13.23 -1.93
CA PRO A 209 -16.72 -13.73 -1.66
C PRO A 209 -15.64 -12.72 -2.08
N GLY A 210 -14.53 -12.68 -1.34
CA GLY A 210 -13.44 -11.72 -1.58
C GLY A 210 -12.89 -11.78 -3.00
N TRP A 211 -12.72 -12.97 -3.59
CA TRP A 211 -12.22 -13.12 -4.95
C TRP A 211 -13.19 -12.57 -6.02
N ILE A 212 -14.51 -12.64 -5.77
CA ILE A 212 -15.52 -12.04 -6.66
C ILE A 212 -15.47 -10.52 -6.56
N LEU A 213 -15.32 -9.99 -5.34
CA LEU A 213 -15.12 -8.56 -5.12
C LEU A 213 -13.85 -8.08 -5.84
N GLU A 214 -12.73 -8.78 -5.71
CA GLU A 214 -11.50 -8.46 -6.42
C GLU A 214 -11.69 -8.44 -7.94
N ASN A 215 -12.36 -9.46 -8.49
CA ASN A 215 -12.68 -9.50 -9.92
C ASN A 215 -13.55 -8.31 -10.35
N LEU A 216 -14.56 -7.95 -9.54
CA LEU A 216 -15.43 -6.81 -9.80
C LEU A 216 -14.65 -5.49 -9.82
N LEU A 217 -13.83 -5.25 -8.79
CA LEU A 217 -13.05 -4.01 -8.70
C LEU A 217 -12.03 -3.94 -9.85
N GLU A 218 -11.24 -5.00 -10.07
CA GLU A 218 -10.11 -4.97 -11.01
C GLU A 218 -10.48 -5.15 -12.47
N GLN A 219 -11.37 -6.09 -12.77
CA GLN A 219 -11.62 -6.51 -14.16
C GLN A 219 -12.87 -5.87 -14.74
N VAL A 220 -13.76 -5.33 -13.89
CA VAL A 220 -15.02 -4.73 -14.35
C VAL A 220 -15.00 -3.22 -14.16
N LEU A 221 -14.75 -2.72 -12.94
CA LEU A 221 -14.90 -1.30 -12.64
C LEU A 221 -13.66 -0.46 -13.02
N ILE A 222 -12.45 -0.91 -12.70
CA ILE A 222 -11.21 -0.17 -13.02
C ILE A 222 -11.05 0.11 -14.52
N PRO A 223 -11.29 -0.84 -15.46
CA PRO A 223 -11.17 -0.57 -16.89
C PRO A 223 -12.11 0.56 -17.33
N ARG A 224 -13.33 0.60 -16.79
CA ARG A 224 -14.33 1.64 -17.08
C ARG A 224 -13.92 3.00 -16.52
N ILE A 225 -13.36 3.03 -15.30
CA ILE A 225 -12.80 4.26 -14.73
C ILE A 225 -11.64 4.77 -15.59
N ARG A 226 -10.72 3.88 -15.99
CA ARG A 226 -9.58 4.25 -16.85
C ARG A 226 -10.03 4.79 -18.20
N GLU A 227 -11.00 4.15 -18.84
CA GLU A 227 -11.60 4.63 -20.09
C GLU A 227 -12.15 6.06 -19.95
N GLN A 228 -12.86 6.36 -18.86
CA GLN A 228 -13.36 7.73 -18.62
C GLN A 228 -12.26 8.74 -18.31
N ILE A 229 -11.18 8.32 -17.64
CA ILE A 229 -9.98 9.15 -17.43
C ILE A 229 -9.29 9.40 -18.76
N ASP A 230 -9.23 8.42 -19.66
CA ASP A 230 -8.61 8.53 -20.98
C ASP A 230 -9.41 9.43 -21.93
N LEU A 231 -10.72 9.50 -21.78
CA LEU A 231 -11.58 10.48 -22.48
C LEU A 231 -11.55 11.87 -21.85
N TRP A 232 -11.21 11.99 -20.57
CA TRP A 232 -11.22 13.27 -19.85
C TRP A 232 -10.11 14.22 -20.31
N ASP A 233 -10.43 15.49 -20.48
CA ASP A 233 -9.45 16.55 -20.74
C ASP A 233 -9.62 17.71 -19.74
N PRO A 234 -8.57 18.06 -18.96
CA PRO A 234 -8.64 19.11 -17.95
C PRO A 234 -8.96 20.51 -18.50
N THR A 235 -8.80 20.74 -19.81
CA THR A 235 -8.99 22.07 -20.41
C THR A 235 -10.35 22.27 -21.07
N THR A 236 -11.06 21.20 -21.40
CA THR A 236 -12.32 21.27 -22.17
C THR A 236 -13.52 20.67 -21.44
N ASP A 237 -13.31 19.72 -20.53
CA ASP A 237 -14.41 19.12 -19.77
C ASP A 237 -14.98 20.10 -18.74
N THR A 238 -16.31 20.10 -18.63
CA THR A 238 -17.06 20.94 -17.67
C THR A 238 -17.23 20.30 -16.31
N VAL A 239 -17.12 18.97 -16.23
CA VAL A 239 -17.27 18.22 -14.99
C VAL A 239 -15.89 17.98 -14.38
N PRO A 240 -15.63 18.51 -13.16
CA PRO A 240 -14.36 18.29 -12.49
C PRO A 240 -14.11 16.81 -12.22
N ILE A 241 -12.90 16.33 -12.51
CA ILE A 241 -12.53 14.91 -12.39
C ILE A 241 -12.63 14.39 -10.97
N GLU A 242 -12.33 15.23 -9.99
CA GLU A 242 -12.38 14.90 -8.58
C GLU A 242 -13.78 14.50 -8.13
N SER A 243 -14.83 15.09 -8.73
CA SER A 243 -16.21 14.89 -8.31
C SER A 243 -16.68 13.43 -8.47
N TRP A 244 -16.16 12.74 -9.48
CA TRP A 244 -16.53 11.37 -9.80
C TRP A 244 -15.41 10.37 -9.56
N LEU A 245 -14.14 10.77 -9.46
CA LEU A 245 -13.02 9.86 -9.21
C LEU A 245 -12.67 9.71 -7.72
N LEU A 246 -12.72 10.78 -6.93
CA LEU A 246 -12.35 10.71 -5.50
C LEU A 246 -13.29 9.84 -4.66
N PRO A 247 -14.60 9.77 -4.91
CA PRO A 247 -15.48 8.86 -4.17
C PRO A 247 -15.04 7.38 -4.25
N TRP A 248 -14.34 6.99 -5.32
CA TRP A 248 -13.81 5.63 -5.49
C TRP A 248 -12.52 5.37 -4.72
N HIS A 249 -11.87 6.39 -4.16
CA HIS A 249 -10.62 6.25 -3.41
C HIS A 249 -10.79 5.29 -2.22
N SER A 250 -11.87 5.45 -1.45
CA SER A 250 -12.15 4.63 -0.27
C SER A 250 -12.40 3.15 -0.61
N GLU A 251 -13.06 2.88 -1.75
CA GLU A 251 -13.43 1.51 -2.14
C GLU A 251 -12.29 0.77 -2.88
N MET A 252 -11.48 1.50 -3.66
CA MET A 252 -10.46 0.90 -4.53
C MET A 252 -9.05 0.94 -3.94
N GLY A 253 -8.79 1.85 -2.99
CA GLY A 253 -7.47 2.05 -2.38
C GLY A 253 -6.34 2.18 -3.41
N ASP A 254 -5.29 1.38 -3.22
CA ASP A 254 -4.07 1.40 -4.05
C ASP A 254 -4.29 1.02 -5.52
N ARG A 255 -5.43 0.38 -5.84
CA ARG A 255 -5.73 -0.04 -7.22
C ARG A 255 -5.92 1.15 -8.17
N LEU A 256 -6.20 2.34 -7.63
CA LEU A 256 -6.32 3.60 -8.40
C LEU A 256 -4.99 4.31 -8.65
N LEU A 257 -3.87 3.88 -8.04
CA LEU A 257 -2.57 4.54 -8.21
C LEU A 257 -2.15 4.71 -9.69
N PRO A 258 -2.33 3.72 -10.58
CA PRO A 258 -2.05 3.90 -12.00
C PRO A 258 -2.97 4.93 -12.67
N ALA A 259 -4.24 4.96 -12.27
CA ALA A 259 -5.22 5.91 -12.78
C ALA A 259 -4.85 7.35 -12.38
N TYR A 260 -4.44 7.56 -11.12
CA TYR A 260 -3.93 8.84 -10.64
C TYR A 260 -2.66 9.30 -11.37
N ALA A 261 -1.80 8.37 -11.80
CA ALA A 261 -0.65 8.70 -12.63
C ALA A 261 -1.09 9.27 -13.99
N SER A 262 -2.08 8.67 -14.65
CA SER A 262 -2.65 9.19 -15.91
C SER A 262 -3.28 10.57 -15.72
N VAL A 263 -4.02 10.79 -14.62
CA VAL A 263 -4.59 12.11 -14.29
C VAL A 263 -3.49 13.16 -14.14
N ARG A 264 -2.42 12.86 -13.40
CA ARG A 264 -1.27 13.78 -13.27
C ARG A 264 -0.62 14.09 -14.61
N GLN A 265 -0.45 13.12 -15.48
CA GLN A 265 0.12 13.34 -16.82
C GLN A 265 -0.77 14.24 -17.68
N LYS A 266 -2.10 14.08 -17.61
CA LYS A 266 -3.05 14.94 -18.30
C LYS A 266 -3.09 16.35 -17.75
N LEU A 267 -3.09 16.50 -16.42
CA LEU A 267 -2.96 17.81 -15.76
C LEU A 267 -1.67 18.51 -16.18
N ALA A 268 -0.53 17.81 -16.16
CA ALA A 268 0.75 18.33 -16.64
C ALA A 268 0.67 18.82 -18.10
N LYS A 269 -0.05 18.10 -18.97
CA LYS A 269 -0.26 18.48 -20.37
C LYS A 269 -1.15 19.73 -20.48
N GLY A 270 -2.26 19.81 -19.75
CA GLY A 270 -3.13 20.99 -19.72
C GLY A 270 -2.41 22.23 -19.20
N LEU A 271 -1.58 22.06 -18.17
CA LEU A 271 -0.76 23.12 -17.58
C LEU A 271 0.34 23.62 -18.52
N ARG A 272 0.59 23.03 -19.70
CA ARG A 272 1.59 23.55 -20.66
C ARG A 272 1.26 24.96 -21.14
N ASN A 273 -0.02 25.28 -21.31
CA ASN A 273 -0.47 26.60 -21.77
C ASN A 273 -0.97 27.50 -20.65
N TRP A 274 -0.98 27.02 -19.40
CA TRP A 274 -1.37 27.82 -18.23
C TRP A 274 -0.47 29.03 -18.03
N TYR A 275 -1.06 30.14 -17.57
CA TYR A 275 -0.39 31.38 -17.23
C TYR A 275 -0.62 31.78 -15.77
N PRO A 276 0.38 32.37 -15.09
CA PRO A 276 0.20 32.90 -13.73
C PRO A 276 -0.92 33.94 -13.66
N GLY A 277 -1.87 33.72 -12.76
CA GLY A 277 -3.11 34.52 -12.59
C GLY A 277 -4.39 33.85 -13.08
N ASP A 278 -4.28 32.67 -13.70
CA ASP A 278 -5.42 31.79 -13.93
C ASP A 278 -5.65 30.86 -12.73
N ARG A 279 -6.78 31.07 -12.03
CA ARG A 279 -7.20 30.30 -10.85
C ARG A 279 -7.60 28.86 -11.16
N SER A 280 -7.88 28.52 -12.43
CA SER A 280 -8.33 27.17 -12.80
C SER A 280 -7.34 26.08 -12.36
N ALA A 281 -6.03 26.36 -12.44
CA ALA A 281 -4.99 25.40 -12.04
C ALA A 281 -5.04 25.09 -10.54
N ILE A 282 -5.26 26.09 -9.70
CA ILE A 282 -5.26 25.87 -8.25
C ILE A 282 -6.53 25.18 -7.79
N GLU A 283 -7.67 25.55 -8.36
CA GLU A 283 -8.95 24.90 -8.11
C GLU A 283 -8.91 23.44 -8.52
N CYS A 284 -8.31 23.13 -9.67
CA CYS A 284 -8.17 21.76 -10.16
C CYS A 284 -7.20 20.91 -9.31
N ILE A 285 -6.14 21.50 -8.75
CA ILE A 285 -5.13 20.78 -7.95
C ILE A 285 -5.55 20.62 -6.48
N ARG A 286 -6.32 21.56 -5.93
CA ARG A 286 -6.71 21.58 -4.50
C ARG A 286 -7.32 20.26 -4.00
N PRO A 287 -8.27 19.61 -4.70
CA PRO A 287 -8.84 18.33 -4.26
C PRO A 287 -7.82 17.19 -4.14
N TRP A 288 -6.68 17.30 -4.81
CA TRP A 288 -5.65 16.27 -4.83
C TRP A 288 -4.61 16.41 -3.71
N LYS A 289 -4.71 17.47 -2.89
CA LYS A 289 -3.77 17.74 -1.80
C LYS A 289 -3.67 16.58 -0.81
N ASP A 290 -4.81 16.00 -0.44
CA ASP A 290 -4.89 14.92 0.54
C ASP A 290 -4.71 13.53 -0.09
N VAL A 291 -4.82 13.45 -1.42
CA VAL A 291 -4.77 12.19 -2.19
C VAL A 291 -3.35 11.90 -2.68
N PHE A 292 -2.60 12.93 -3.06
CA PHE A 292 -1.21 12.80 -3.47
C PHE A 292 -0.28 12.99 -2.28
N SER A 293 0.78 12.20 -2.21
CA SER A 293 1.83 12.44 -1.23
C SER A 293 2.45 13.83 -1.42
N ALA A 294 2.81 14.49 -0.31
CA ALA A 294 3.40 15.83 -0.33
C ALA A 294 4.62 15.92 -1.27
N GLY A 295 5.46 14.88 -1.31
CA GLY A 295 6.63 14.82 -2.20
C GLY A 295 6.26 14.79 -3.68
N ILE A 296 5.23 14.02 -4.07
CA ILE A 296 4.75 13.98 -5.47
C ILE A 296 4.16 15.33 -5.86
N LEU A 297 3.38 15.95 -4.98
CA LEU A 297 2.74 17.23 -5.23
C LEU A 297 3.77 18.36 -5.36
N GLN A 298 4.76 18.41 -4.47
CA GLN A 298 5.88 19.35 -4.55
C GLN A 298 6.68 19.19 -5.84
N ALA A 299 7.01 17.96 -6.24
CA ALA A 299 7.70 17.70 -7.50
C ALA A 299 6.87 18.13 -8.72
N PHE A 300 5.56 17.87 -8.70
CA PHE A 300 4.65 18.25 -9.77
C PHE A 300 4.56 19.78 -9.94
N ILE A 301 4.33 20.50 -8.84
CA ILE A 301 4.27 21.97 -8.82
C ILE A 301 5.63 22.56 -9.21
N GLY A 302 6.72 21.99 -8.69
CA GLY A 302 8.09 22.40 -9.02
C GLY A 302 8.44 22.24 -10.50
N MET A 303 7.89 21.23 -11.18
CA MET A 303 8.17 20.98 -12.60
C MET A 303 7.27 21.78 -13.54
N HIS A 304 6.01 22.02 -13.19
CA HIS A 304 5.02 22.57 -14.12
C HIS A 304 4.58 24.01 -13.82
N ILE A 305 4.67 24.45 -12.57
CA ILE A 305 4.08 25.71 -12.11
C ILE A 305 5.18 26.70 -11.70
N LEU A 306 6.12 26.28 -10.85
CA LEU A 306 7.21 27.16 -10.38
C LEU A 306 8.02 27.83 -11.49
N PRO A 307 8.45 27.13 -12.57
CA PRO A 307 9.24 27.77 -13.62
C PRO A 307 8.47 28.88 -14.35
N LYS A 308 7.14 28.75 -14.42
CA LYS A 308 6.27 29.75 -15.04
C LYS A 308 6.05 30.95 -14.12
N LEU A 309 5.89 30.71 -12.83
CA LEU A 309 5.86 31.76 -11.82
C LEU A 309 7.18 32.54 -11.81
N GLU A 310 8.33 31.86 -11.86
CA GLU A 310 9.65 32.49 -11.98
C GLU A 310 9.74 33.40 -13.21
N LYS A 311 9.31 32.91 -14.38
CA LYS A 311 9.31 33.70 -15.62
C LYS A 311 8.35 34.91 -15.54
N ALA A 312 7.16 34.73 -14.98
CA ALA A 312 6.21 35.84 -14.81
C ALA A 312 6.74 36.89 -13.83
N LEU A 313 7.37 36.47 -12.73
CA LEU A 313 8.04 37.34 -11.77
C LEU A 313 9.15 38.18 -12.40
N GLN A 314 9.91 37.60 -13.34
CA GLN A 314 10.92 38.33 -14.11
C GLN A 314 10.32 39.37 -15.07
N SER A 315 9.03 39.32 -15.37
CA SER A 315 8.31 40.30 -16.20
C SER A 315 7.41 41.25 -15.41
N VAL A 316 7.37 41.14 -14.07
CA VAL A 316 6.57 42.03 -13.21
C VAL A 316 6.93 43.49 -13.48
N ASP A 317 5.90 44.32 -13.62
CA ASP A 317 6.07 45.77 -13.48
C ASP A 317 6.24 46.11 -12.00
N LEU A 318 7.40 46.68 -11.67
CA LEU A 318 7.78 47.03 -10.29
C LEU A 318 7.24 48.40 -9.86
N SER A 319 6.59 49.13 -10.77
CA SER A 319 6.03 50.46 -10.51
C SER A 319 4.71 50.43 -9.72
N SER A 320 3.98 49.31 -9.77
CA SER A 320 2.75 49.06 -9.02
C SER A 320 2.73 47.66 -8.44
N THR A 321 2.01 47.49 -7.34
CA THR A 321 1.78 46.23 -6.65
C THR A 321 0.64 45.41 -7.28
N ASP A 322 -0.27 46.06 -8.00
CA ASP A 322 -1.49 45.44 -8.56
C ASP A 322 -1.18 44.33 -9.58
N HIS A 323 -0.09 44.48 -10.34
CA HIS A 323 0.32 43.48 -11.32
C HIS A 323 0.93 42.24 -10.67
N PHE A 324 1.55 42.39 -9.50
CA PHE A 324 2.12 41.29 -8.73
C PHE A 324 1.04 40.45 -8.05
N ASP A 325 0.03 41.11 -7.47
CA ASP A 325 -1.07 40.43 -6.79
C ASP A 325 -1.87 39.52 -7.74
N ARG A 326 -1.95 39.89 -9.03
CA ARG A 326 -2.58 39.06 -10.07
C ARG A 326 -1.93 37.71 -10.29
N PHE A 327 -0.68 37.51 -9.89
CA PHE A 327 -0.01 36.21 -10.07
C PHE A 327 -0.34 35.21 -8.97
N GLU A 328 -0.99 35.64 -7.88
CA GLU A 328 -1.54 34.79 -6.82
C GLU A 328 -0.52 33.75 -6.30
N ILE A 329 0.75 34.14 -6.25
CA ILE A 329 1.87 33.24 -5.94
C ILE A 329 1.71 32.63 -4.54
N PHE A 330 1.13 33.38 -3.62
CA PHE A 330 0.96 32.95 -2.23
C PHE A 330 -0.12 31.89 -2.05
N ASP A 331 -1.04 31.73 -3.00
CA ASP A 331 -2.03 30.66 -2.92
C ASP A 331 -1.37 29.27 -3.06
N TRP A 332 -0.15 29.22 -3.61
CA TRP A 332 0.66 28.01 -3.70
C TRP A 332 1.37 27.63 -2.40
N LEU A 333 1.38 28.52 -1.39
CA LEU A 333 2.02 28.25 -0.08
C LEU A 333 1.47 26.99 0.58
N ASP A 334 0.16 26.79 0.48
CA ASP A 334 -0.55 25.65 1.07
C ASP A 334 -0.06 24.29 0.55
N PHE A 335 0.61 24.26 -0.61
CA PHE A 335 1.02 23.02 -1.29
C PHE A 335 2.53 22.75 -1.18
N ILE A 336 3.38 23.78 -1.29
CA ILE A 336 4.84 23.63 -1.33
C ILE A 336 5.56 24.28 -0.13
N GLY A 337 4.83 25.05 0.69
CA GLY A 337 5.36 25.78 1.84
C GLY A 337 6.13 27.05 1.47
N GLY A 338 6.52 27.80 2.49
CA GLY A 338 7.22 29.08 2.32
C GLY A 338 8.65 29.01 1.75
N GLU A 339 9.39 27.90 1.94
CA GLU A 339 10.80 27.83 1.54
C GLU A 339 11.01 27.83 0.01
N PRO A 340 10.32 26.99 -0.79
CA PRO A 340 10.48 26.99 -2.25
C PRO A 340 10.02 28.31 -2.88
N ILE A 341 8.91 28.87 -2.41
CA ILE A 341 8.40 30.17 -2.88
C ILE A 341 9.37 31.30 -2.50
N GLY A 342 9.94 31.26 -1.29
CA GLY A 342 10.96 32.22 -0.86
C GLY A 342 12.20 32.18 -1.77
N LYS A 343 12.67 30.99 -2.15
CA LYS A 343 13.79 30.83 -3.10
C LYS A 343 13.45 31.38 -4.50
N VAL A 344 12.25 31.11 -5.01
CA VAL A 344 11.76 31.63 -6.29
C VAL A 344 11.73 33.16 -6.30
N LEU A 345 11.19 33.77 -5.25
CA LEU A 345 11.16 35.23 -5.10
C LEU A 345 12.58 35.82 -5.01
N ALA A 346 13.45 35.21 -4.20
CA ALA A 346 14.84 35.65 -4.03
C ALA A 346 15.64 35.64 -5.35
N ASN A 347 15.39 34.65 -6.21
CA ASN A 347 16.12 34.49 -7.46
C ASN A 347 15.52 35.30 -8.63
N SER A 348 14.19 35.42 -8.70
CA SER A 348 13.52 35.96 -9.89
C SER A 348 12.95 37.38 -9.70
N PHE A 349 12.50 37.72 -8.49
CA PHE A 349 11.89 39.03 -8.19
C PHE A 349 12.92 40.03 -7.65
N PHE A 350 13.64 39.65 -6.58
CA PHE A 350 14.50 40.58 -5.85
C PHE A 350 15.65 41.19 -6.68
N PRO A 351 16.35 40.47 -7.59
CA PRO A 351 17.38 41.07 -8.43
C PRO A 351 16.87 42.24 -9.26
N ARG A 352 15.69 42.09 -9.88
CA ARG A 352 15.05 43.17 -10.65
C ARG A 352 14.57 44.30 -9.74
N TYR A 353 14.03 43.95 -8.57
CA TYR A 353 13.63 44.93 -7.56
C TYR A 353 14.82 45.80 -7.11
N TYR A 354 16.01 45.23 -6.93
CA TYR A 354 17.21 46.02 -6.61
C TYR A 354 17.64 46.92 -7.73
N ASP A 355 17.63 46.45 -8.97
CA ASP A 355 18.02 47.28 -10.10
C ASP A 355 17.03 48.44 -10.29
N TYR A 356 15.73 48.20 -10.10
CA TYR A 356 14.71 49.25 -10.05
C TYR A 356 14.99 50.27 -8.92
N LEU A 357 15.25 49.80 -7.69
CA LEU A 357 15.60 50.67 -6.58
C LEU A 357 16.90 51.47 -6.83
N ARG A 358 17.92 50.85 -7.43
CA ARG A 358 19.18 51.54 -7.77
C ARG A 358 18.97 52.63 -8.81
N VAL A 359 18.12 52.41 -9.81
CA VAL A 359 17.79 53.44 -10.81
C VAL A 359 17.03 54.60 -10.17
N GLN A 360 16.03 54.31 -9.33
CA GLN A 360 15.26 55.35 -8.62
C GLN A 360 16.14 56.17 -7.66
N LEU A 361 16.99 55.50 -6.87
CA LEU A 361 17.87 56.13 -5.86
C LEU A 361 19.18 56.69 -6.44
N GLY A 362 19.54 56.29 -7.65
CA GLY A 362 20.75 56.73 -8.35
C GLY A 362 20.60 58.04 -9.12
N SER A 363 19.38 58.61 -9.16
CA SER A 363 19.13 59.89 -9.81
C SER A 363 19.95 61.02 -9.15
N PRO A 364 20.77 61.77 -9.89
CA PRO A 364 21.62 62.83 -9.34
C PRO A 364 20.82 64.03 -8.79
N MET A 365 19.52 64.12 -9.09
CA MET A 365 18.61 65.16 -8.60
C MET A 365 17.57 64.64 -7.61
N LEU A 366 17.84 63.52 -6.92
CA LEU A 366 16.89 62.92 -5.97
C LEU A 366 16.44 63.94 -4.91
N LEU A 367 15.13 64.15 -4.78
CA LEU A 367 14.53 65.04 -3.78
C LEU A 367 14.08 64.26 -2.54
N MET A 368 13.98 64.94 -1.40
CA MET A 368 13.48 64.31 -0.15
C MET A 368 12.07 63.74 -0.31
N GLN A 369 11.20 64.40 -1.08
CA GLN A 369 9.84 63.92 -1.37
C GLN A 369 9.84 62.60 -2.15
N GLU A 370 10.79 62.42 -3.07
CA GLU A 370 10.94 61.19 -3.87
C GLU A 370 11.47 60.03 -3.01
N LEU A 371 12.39 60.33 -2.08
CA LEU A 371 12.85 59.34 -1.11
C LEU A 371 11.72 58.85 -0.20
N GLU A 372 10.87 59.74 0.30
CA GLU A 372 9.70 59.36 1.11
C GLU A 372 8.68 58.54 0.30
N ARG A 373 8.52 58.83 -1.01
CA ARG A 373 7.74 57.97 -1.91
C ARG A 373 8.33 56.56 -2.00
N ILE A 374 9.63 56.44 -2.25
CA ILE A 374 10.32 55.13 -2.37
C ILE A 374 10.25 54.34 -1.04
N LYS A 375 10.33 55.01 0.11
CA LYS A 375 10.12 54.36 1.42
C LYS A 375 8.70 53.83 1.59
N LYS A 376 7.69 54.60 1.17
CA LYS A 376 6.30 54.17 1.16
C LYS A 376 6.11 52.97 0.24
N ASP A 377 6.69 53.01 -0.95
CA ASP A 377 6.64 51.91 -1.93
C ASP A 377 7.31 50.64 -1.37
N TYR A 378 8.44 50.76 -0.68
CA TYR A 378 9.07 49.64 0.03
C TYR A 378 8.13 49.02 1.09
N MET A 379 7.44 49.85 1.87
CA MET A 379 6.47 49.34 2.86
C MET A 379 5.28 48.66 2.19
N ASN A 380 4.79 49.20 1.07
CA ASN A 380 3.72 48.56 0.29
C ASN A 380 4.16 47.17 -0.19
N TRP A 381 5.34 47.07 -0.81
CA TRP A 381 5.91 45.78 -1.24
C TRP A 381 6.12 44.81 -0.08
N LYS A 382 6.61 45.29 1.07
CA LYS A 382 6.80 44.45 2.26
C LYS A 382 5.47 43.90 2.80
N ASN A 383 4.40 44.69 2.77
CA ASN A 383 3.10 44.33 3.32
C ASN A 383 2.35 43.29 2.47
N ILE A 384 2.71 43.12 1.19
CA ILE A 384 2.16 42.08 0.31
C ILE A 384 2.63 40.67 0.73
N PHE A 385 3.85 40.56 1.26
CA PHE A 385 4.40 39.26 1.63
C PHE A 385 3.74 38.70 2.91
N PRO A 386 3.18 37.48 2.87
CA PRO A 386 2.64 36.82 4.06
C PRO A 386 3.72 36.58 5.11
N GLN A 387 3.30 36.43 6.38
CA GLN A 387 4.23 36.20 7.50
C GLN A 387 5.10 34.95 7.32
N GLU A 388 4.57 33.90 6.69
CA GLU A 388 5.31 32.66 6.39
C GLU A 388 6.47 32.87 5.39
N ILE A 389 6.33 33.86 4.49
CA ILE A 389 7.40 34.26 3.56
C ILE A 389 8.37 35.22 4.24
N LEU A 390 7.85 36.17 5.02
CA LEU A 390 8.67 37.12 5.77
C LEU A 390 9.55 36.43 6.82
N SER A 391 9.13 35.28 7.35
CA SER A 391 9.90 34.48 8.31
C SER A 391 11.10 33.77 7.67
N GLN A 392 11.13 33.62 6.34
CA GLN A 392 12.21 32.96 5.62
C GLN A 392 13.50 33.80 5.67
N GLN A 393 14.61 33.18 6.08
CA GLN A 393 15.89 33.87 6.24
C GLN A 393 16.38 34.53 4.94
N VAL A 394 16.14 33.87 3.80
CA VAL A 394 16.53 34.38 2.47
C VAL A 394 15.81 35.69 2.18
N ILE A 395 14.48 35.75 2.39
CA ILE A 395 13.68 36.95 2.15
C ILE A 395 14.03 38.07 3.12
N MET A 396 14.25 37.75 4.40
CA MET A 396 14.72 38.75 5.37
C MET A 396 16.04 39.39 4.96
N ALA A 397 17.00 38.60 4.46
CA ALA A 397 18.29 39.10 4.00
C ALA A 397 18.14 40.04 2.81
N GLU A 398 17.28 39.66 1.85
CA GLU A 398 16.97 40.48 0.68
C GLU A 398 16.24 41.80 1.08
N LEU A 399 15.24 41.76 1.96
CA LEU A 399 14.59 42.98 2.45
C LEU A 399 15.54 43.90 3.23
N LYS A 400 16.46 43.34 4.02
CA LYS A 400 17.51 44.11 4.71
C LYS A 400 18.46 44.78 3.71
N ARG A 401 18.85 44.08 2.64
CA ARG A 401 19.67 44.63 1.56
C ARG A 401 19.00 45.82 0.87
N ALA A 402 17.69 45.73 0.62
CA ALA A 402 16.91 46.86 0.07
C ALA A 402 16.94 48.08 1.01
N LEU A 403 16.73 47.87 2.31
CA LEU A 403 16.78 48.93 3.32
C LEU A 403 18.14 49.60 3.40
N VAL A 404 19.24 48.86 3.28
CA VAL A 404 20.59 49.43 3.26
C VAL A 404 20.76 50.40 2.08
N LEU A 405 20.25 50.07 0.89
CA LEU A 405 20.31 50.97 -0.28
C LEU A 405 19.51 52.26 -0.04
N ILE A 406 18.31 52.16 0.53
CA ILE A 406 17.49 53.33 0.89
C ILE A 406 18.20 54.19 1.95
N GLY A 407 18.77 53.57 2.98
CA GLY A 407 19.54 54.26 4.03
C GLY A 407 20.77 54.99 3.48
N GLN A 408 21.48 54.38 2.53
CA GLN A 408 22.61 55.02 1.84
C GLN A 408 22.16 56.26 1.04
N ALA A 409 21.03 56.20 0.35
CA ALA A 409 20.48 57.34 -0.37
C ALA A 409 20.05 58.47 0.58
N GLN A 410 19.43 58.12 1.72
CA GLN A 410 19.06 59.09 2.75
C GLN A 410 20.29 59.80 3.34
N ALA A 411 21.38 59.07 3.59
CA ALA A 411 22.64 59.63 4.07
C ALA A 411 23.24 60.62 3.06
N ARG A 412 23.14 60.34 1.75
CA ARG A 412 23.58 61.27 0.69
C ARG A 412 22.80 62.59 0.68
N LEU A 413 21.49 62.54 0.97
CA LEU A 413 20.61 63.72 0.97
C LEU A 413 20.70 64.56 2.25
N THR A 414 20.93 63.90 3.40
CA THR A 414 20.95 64.57 4.71
C THR A 414 22.36 64.93 5.19
N GLY A 415 23.41 64.44 4.52
CA GLY A 415 24.80 64.59 4.96
C GLY A 415 25.14 63.80 6.24
N ALA A 416 24.18 63.03 6.78
CA ALA A 416 24.38 62.23 7.99
C ALA A 416 25.11 60.93 7.65
N SER A 417 26.36 60.80 8.09
CA SER A 417 27.10 59.54 8.02
C SER A 417 26.48 58.53 8.99
N ILE A 418 26.03 57.38 8.48
CA ILE A 418 25.60 56.25 9.32
C ILE A 418 26.88 55.66 9.95
N PRO A 419 27.01 55.61 11.29
CA PRO A 419 28.17 54.99 11.93
C PRO A 419 28.23 53.49 11.58
N GLY A 420 29.31 53.05 10.93
CA GLY A 420 29.60 51.62 10.69
C GLY A 420 29.85 51.18 9.24
N MET A 421 29.88 52.09 8.25
CA MET A 421 30.12 51.71 6.85
C MET A 421 31.46 52.22 6.34
N HIS A 422 32.48 51.35 6.24
CA HIS A 422 33.73 51.67 5.55
C HIS A 422 33.47 51.91 4.06
N LEU A 423 33.73 53.15 3.64
CA LEU A 423 33.81 53.57 2.26
C LEU A 423 34.89 52.74 1.53
N ARG A 424 34.49 51.81 0.66
CA ARG A 424 35.39 51.36 -0.42
C ARG A 424 35.55 52.53 -1.39
N GLN A 425 36.76 53.09 -1.43
CA GLN A 425 37.15 54.16 -2.34
C GLN A 425 37.03 53.73 -3.82
N PRO A 426 36.87 54.68 -4.76
CA PRO A 426 36.81 54.40 -6.18
C PRO A 426 38.17 53.95 -6.73
N VAL A 427 38.11 53.03 -7.68
CA VAL A 427 39.26 52.45 -8.39
C VAL A 427 39.91 53.51 -9.28
N HIS A 428 41.21 53.78 -9.07
CA HIS A 428 42.05 54.51 -10.03
C HIS A 428 42.66 53.55 -11.08
N PRO A 429 42.87 54.00 -12.33
CA PRO A 429 43.38 53.17 -13.43
C PRO A 429 44.90 52.91 -13.33
N PRO A 430 45.44 51.86 -13.99
CA PRO A 430 46.79 51.37 -13.75
C PRO A 430 47.84 52.18 -14.53
N SER A 431 48.90 52.61 -13.84
CA SER A 431 50.14 53.09 -14.47
C SER A 431 51.13 51.95 -14.67
N ARG A 432 51.74 51.96 -15.85
CA ARG A 432 52.75 51.00 -16.36
C ARG A 432 54.13 51.20 -15.73
N LEU A 433 54.94 50.13 -15.85
CA LEU A 433 56.42 49.98 -15.92
C LEU A 433 57.01 49.19 -14.74
N PRO A 434 58.18 48.52 -14.90
CA PRO A 434 58.73 47.71 -16.02
C PRO A 434 59.07 46.26 -15.54
N PRO A 435 59.51 45.31 -16.40
CA PRO A 435 59.75 43.93 -15.98
C PRO A 435 61.15 43.76 -15.37
N PRO A 436 61.30 42.87 -14.38
CA PRO A 436 62.37 41.88 -14.53
C PRO A 436 62.06 40.47 -13.99
N HIS A 437 62.52 39.51 -14.79
CA HIS A 437 63.20 38.26 -14.43
C HIS A 437 62.46 37.14 -13.67
N PHE A 438 62.42 35.99 -14.36
CA PHE A 438 62.05 34.67 -13.88
C PHE A 438 62.97 34.17 -12.77
N SER A 439 62.38 33.70 -11.69
CA SER A 439 62.99 32.70 -10.78
C SER A 439 61.88 31.94 -10.01
N VAL A 440 62.01 30.62 -10.00
CA VAL A 440 61.19 29.60 -9.32
C VAL A 440 61.96 29.15 -8.05
N PRO A 441 61.39 28.49 -7.01
CA PRO A 441 60.19 28.70 -6.16
C PRO A 441 60.65 29.04 -4.68
N PRO A 442 59.80 29.04 -3.61
CA PRO A 442 59.30 27.81 -3.00
C PRO A 442 57.83 27.84 -2.54
N ILE A 443 57.31 26.64 -2.41
CA ILE A 443 56.01 26.23 -1.89
C ILE A 443 55.94 26.57 -0.39
N ASN A 444 55.01 27.45 0.04
CA ASN A 444 54.36 27.39 1.36
C ASN A 444 53.28 28.47 1.58
N ALA A 445 52.18 28.03 2.21
CA ALA A 445 51.08 28.79 2.86
C ALA A 445 49.87 29.22 1.98
N PRO A 446 48.66 29.35 2.56
CA PRO A 446 47.73 28.24 2.70
C PRO A 446 46.45 28.47 1.88
N PHE A 447 45.95 27.41 1.26
CA PHE A 447 44.64 27.40 0.61
C PHE A 447 43.55 27.41 1.70
N VAL A 448 42.80 28.51 1.80
CA VAL A 448 41.54 28.56 2.55
C VAL A 448 40.53 27.72 1.75
N GLN A 449 40.19 26.54 2.25
CA GLN A 449 39.18 25.67 1.65
C GLN A 449 37.80 25.94 2.26
N LEU A 450 36.81 26.12 1.38
CA LEU A 450 35.38 26.05 1.67
C LEU A 450 35.02 24.67 2.28
N PRO A 451 33.92 24.58 3.06
CA PRO A 451 33.56 23.34 3.75
C PRO A 451 33.21 22.20 2.76
N PRO A 452 33.66 20.95 3.00
CA PRO A 452 33.45 19.84 2.07
C PRO A 452 32.04 19.24 2.17
N THR A 453 31.34 19.15 1.03
CA THR A 453 29.97 18.62 0.90
C THR A 453 29.88 17.09 0.71
N ASN A 454 30.93 16.33 1.04
CA ASN A 454 30.91 14.86 0.90
C ASN A 454 31.64 14.18 2.07
N PHE A 455 31.03 13.21 2.74
CA PHE A 455 31.59 12.55 3.94
C PHE A 455 32.97 11.93 3.69
N LYS A 456 33.24 11.44 2.46
CA LYS A 456 34.59 11.01 2.05
C LYS A 456 35.63 12.13 2.17
N GLN A 457 35.30 13.36 1.78
CA GLN A 457 36.23 14.50 1.86
C GLN A 457 36.49 14.89 3.32
N LEU A 458 35.50 14.73 4.21
CA LEU A 458 35.70 14.90 5.64
C LEU A 458 36.70 13.88 6.19
N VAL A 459 36.52 12.59 5.86
CA VAL A 459 37.44 11.51 6.28
C VAL A 459 38.85 11.74 5.73
N GLU A 460 38.98 12.13 4.46
CA GLU A 460 40.24 12.42 3.79
C GLU A 460 40.96 13.65 4.39
N SER A 461 40.23 14.76 4.59
CA SER A 461 40.76 15.96 5.25
C SER A 461 41.20 15.69 6.69
N THR A 462 40.45 14.87 7.41
CA THR A 462 40.79 14.49 8.79
C THR A 462 42.03 13.59 8.84
N ALA A 463 42.20 12.67 7.88
CA ALA A 463 43.40 11.85 7.76
C ALA A 463 44.65 12.72 7.51
N VAL A 464 44.56 13.65 6.55
CA VAL A 464 45.64 14.58 6.21
C VAL A 464 46.01 15.46 7.41
N THR A 465 45.02 15.98 8.13
CA THR A 465 45.24 16.83 9.32
C THR A 465 45.95 16.09 10.45
N ASN A 466 45.73 14.77 10.56
CA ASN A 466 46.37 13.92 11.57
C ASN A 466 47.66 13.24 11.08
N GLY A 467 48.13 13.55 9.86
CA GLY A 467 49.33 12.92 9.27
C GLY A 467 49.16 11.44 8.90
N ILE A 468 47.92 10.97 8.75
CA ILE A 468 47.58 9.57 8.45
C ILE A 468 47.44 9.40 6.94
N GLN A 469 48.04 8.34 6.38
CA GLN A 469 47.94 8.03 4.97
C GLN A 469 46.51 7.61 4.58
N PHE A 470 45.96 8.20 3.52
CA PHE A 470 44.67 7.83 2.96
C PHE A 470 44.76 7.63 1.44
N PHE A 471 44.55 6.41 0.94
CA PHE A 471 44.60 6.13 -0.50
C PHE A 471 43.75 4.90 -0.89
N PRO A 472 43.21 4.85 -2.12
CA PRO A 472 42.38 3.72 -2.57
C PRO A 472 43.22 2.45 -2.78
N GLN A 473 42.70 1.30 -2.32
CA GLN A 473 43.31 0.00 -2.60
C GLN A 473 42.84 -0.51 -3.97
N ARG A 474 43.77 -0.51 -4.95
CA ARG A 474 43.47 -0.95 -6.32
C ARG A 474 42.89 -2.38 -6.33
N SER A 475 41.82 -2.58 -7.08
CA SER A 475 41.13 -3.86 -7.27
C SER A 475 40.48 -4.48 -6.01
N LYS A 476 40.24 -3.69 -4.95
CA LYS A 476 39.47 -4.13 -3.78
C LYS A 476 38.16 -3.35 -3.65
N PHE A 477 37.06 -4.09 -3.69
CA PHE A 477 35.71 -3.59 -3.51
C PHE A 477 34.97 -4.42 -2.47
N GLN A 478 34.04 -3.82 -1.75
CA GLN A 478 33.08 -4.48 -0.87
C GLN A 478 31.70 -3.98 -1.27
N ASP A 479 30.80 -4.90 -1.63
CA ASP A 479 29.44 -4.57 -2.12
C ASP A 479 29.44 -3.48 -3.21
N GLY A 480 30.39 -3.56 -4.15
CA GLY A 480 30.55 -2.59 -5.25
C GLY A 480 31.17 -1.24 -4.85
N LYS A 481 31.50 -1.03 -3.56
CA LYS A 481 32.09 0.20 -3.02
C LYS A 481 33.61 0.06 -2.89
N GLN A 482 34.32 1.12 -3.24
CA GLN A 482 35.79 1.17 -3.22
C GLN A 482 36.31 1.06 -1.78
N VAL A 483 37.30 0.18 -1.57
CA VAL A 483 38.03 0.08 -0.30
C VAL A 483 39.22 1.04 -0.30
N TYR A 484 39.41 1.76 0.80
CA TYR A 484 40.50 2.68 1.05
C TYR A 484 41.41 2.15 2.17
N MET A 485 42.68 2.52 2.12
CA MET A 485 43.59 2.38 3.25
C MET A 485 43.56 3.66 4.07
N PHE A 486 43.35 3.55 5.38
CA PHE A 486 43.46 4.64 6.36
C PHE A 486 44.52 4.23 7.39
N GLY A 487 45.72 4.78 7.25
CA GLY A 487 46.91 4.32 7.97
C GLY A 487 47.24 2.87 7.61
N ILE A 488 47.05 1.96 8.55
CA ILE A 488 47.24 0.51 8.39
C ILE A 488 45.90 -0.26 8.29
N HIS A 489 44.77 0.44 8.30
CA HIS A 489 43.45 -0.16 8.34
C HIS A 489 42.73 -0.05 7.00
N SER A 490 42.20 -1.17 6.51
CA SER A 490 41.30 -1.18 5.35
C SER A 490 39.92 -0.72 5.78
N ILE A 491 39.39 0.31 5.11
CA ILE A 491 38.08 0.89 5.36
C ILE A 491 37.25 1.02 4.08
N TYR A 492 35.94 0.98 4.17
CA TYR A 492 35.06 1.48 3.11
C TYR A 492 34.00 2.40 3.68
N ILE A 493 33.44 3.25 2.82
CA ILE A 493 32.49 4.29 3.18
C ILE A 493 31.15 3.97 2.52
N ASP A 494 30.09 3.96 3.32
CA ASP A 494 28.73 3.77 2.87
C ASP A 494 27.84 4.92 3.35
N GLY A 495 27.52 5.85 2.45
CA GLY A 495 26.83 7.09 2.81
C GLY A 495 27.60 7.88 3.87
N THR A 496 27.07 7.95 5.08
CA THR A 496 27.67 8.61 6.26
C THR A 496 28.27 7.63 7.26
N MET A 497 28.28 6.32 6.96
CA MET A 497 28.85 5.28 7.82
C MET A 497 30.23 4.86 7.33
N LEU A 498 31.13 4.57 8.27
CA LEU A 498 32.49 4.13 8.01
C LEU A 498 32.69 2.74 8.61
N PHE A 499 33.22 1.82 7.80
CA PHE A 499 33.43 0.43 8.18
C PHE A 499 34.91 0.08 8.09
N GLN A 500 35.42 -0.63 9.08
CA GLN A 500 36.81 -1.11 9.13
C GLN A 500 36.84 -2.63 9.05
N TYR A 501 37.81 -3.16 8.30
CA TYR A 501 38.05 -4.59 8.25
C TYR A 501 38.76 -5.06 9.53
N ASN A 502 38.20 -6.06 10.21
CA ASN A 502 38.79 -6.72 11.35
C ASN A 502 39.44 -8.05 10.89
N PRO A 503 40.78 -8.14 10.75
CA PRO A 503 41.44 -9.35 10.25
C PRO A 503 41.21 -10.61 11.11
N PRO A 504 41.25 -10.57 12.46
CA PRO A 504 40.96 -11.74 13.30
C PRO A 504 39.56 -12.32 13.10
N LYS A 505 38.55 -11.46 12.93
CA LYS A 505 37.14 -11.87 12.78
C LYS A 505 36.67 -12.00 11.32
N ARG A 506 37.53 -11.63 10.36
CA ARG A 506 37.23 -11.56 8.91
C ARG A 506 35.91 -10.85 8.57
N GLN A 507 35.56 -9.82 9.33
CA GLN A 507 34.30 -9.08 9.21
C GLN A 507 34.55 -7.57 9.15
N TRP A 508 33.63 -6.86 8.52
CA TRP A 508 33.59 -5.40 8.50
C TRP A 508 32.73 -4.89 9.65
N LEU A 509 33.30 -4.02 10.48
CA LEU A 509 32.62 -3.47 11.65
C LEU A 509 32.46 -1.95 11.51
N PRO A 510 31.31 -1.38 11.91
CA PRO A 510 31.14 0.06 11.91
C PRO A 510 32.08 0.69 12.94
N VAL A 511 32.77 1.76 12.55
CA VAL A 511 33.71 2.47 13.41
C VAL A 511 33.54 3.98 13.23
N SER A 512 33.65 4.72 14.34
CA SER A 512 33.64 6.18 14.27
C SER A 512 34.98 6.71 13.76
N LEU A 513 34.96 7.91 13.15
CA LEU A 513 36.17 8.55 12.67
C LEU A 513 37.20 8.80 13.80
N ASN A 514 36.74 9.16 15.00
CA ASN A 514 37.61 9.38 16.16
C ASN A 514 38.30 8.09 16.61
N GLN A 515 37.57 6.98 16.69
CA GLN A 515 38.15 5.67 17.02
C GLN A 515 39.20 5.23 15.99
N LEU A 516 38.95 5.48 14.71
CA LEU A 516 39.90 5.14 13.64
C LEU A 516 41.21 5.95 13.74
N ILE A 517 41.13 7.20 14.20
CA ILE A 517 42.31 8.05 14.46
C ILE A 517 43.07 7.55 15.68
N GLU A 518 42.38 7.18 16.76
CA GLU A 518 43.01 6.59 17.94
C GLU A 518 43.73 5.29 17.60
N MET A 519 43.08 4.41 16.83
CA MET A 519 43.65 3.13 16.40
C MET A 519 44.85 3.26 15.46
N SER A 520 45.01 4.39 14.78
CA SER A 520 46.14 4.65 13.87
C SER A 520 47.28 5.45 14.51
N LYS A 521 47.08 5.95 15.74
CA LYS A 521 48.10 6.61 16.57
C LYS A 521 48.73 5.68 17.61
N GLY A 522 48.09 4.56 17.92
CA GLY A 522 48.66 3.44 18.69
C GLY A 522 49.30 2.42 17.78
#